data_AF-A0ABC8XZD2-F1
#
_entry.id   AF-A0ABC8XZD2-F1
#
_cell.length_a   1.000
_cell.length_b   1.000
_cell.length_c   1.000
_cell.angle_alpha   90.00
_cell.angle_beta   90.00
_cell.angle_gamma   90.00
#
_symmetry.space_group_name_H-M   'P 1'
#
loop_
_entity.id
_entity.type
_entity.pdbx_description
1 polymer ?
#
loop_
_entity_poly.entity_id
_entity_poly.type
_entity_poly.pdbx_seq_one_letter_code
_entity_poly.pdbx_strand_id
1 'polypeptide(L)'
;MEDLQHDALREIIRHLPCVADRDDAADVCRKWRAALEVPLPDPKPPRQLPWLLLPSAGSTRACCLICGTGKDVCAIRHKLLATHGARLFGSYNGGWLFLARDHIRRHALVNIRAVLPNKNARFLDLPDALAPSLHHGRRDMVILAATLSSSPNEHNCIGAGIVMQWELIAGQRQMAFWRMGDSVAMPLDTEDICQSSLEVEDVLYHDGSFHFLTQGAHIRKCTPLFNQSGGLESISSSVQLFQYKECNHPVMARYLVHSRGLLLMVVRSGSQYSGSPTRDFKVYKMTDKQVIKDGFSKIEYTWSELESLDGLVLVAGRGCSRSYEVAEYVGRGLDEGVYFADDGAFHDSAMLLRGIHDRKYMCSDNGLWSEWGGPKVRRCFPVQGPSKNSGPVWLLP
;
A
#
# COMPACT_ATOMS: atom_id res chain seq x y z
N MET A 1 11.35 39.78 -19.22
CA MET A 1 10.82 39.09 -18.04
C MET A 1 11.84 39.36 -16.94
N GLU A 2 11.52 40.24 -16.00
CA GLU A 2 12.44 40.56 -14.90
C GLU A 2 12.75 39.28 -14.12
N ASP A 3 14.04 39.06 -13.85
CA ASP A 3 14.52 37.88 -13.14
C ASP A 3 13.97 37.88 -11.71
N LEU A 4 13.06 36.96 -11.39
CA LEU A 4 12.61 36.70 -10.02
C LEU A 4 13.83 36.36 -9.14
N GLN A 5 13.95 37.06 -8.00
CA GLN A 5 15.00 36.81 -7.02
C GLN A 5 14.87 35.38 -6.45
N HIS A 6 16.01 34.79 -6.07
CA HIS A 6 16.08 33.40 -5.60
C HIS A 6 15.16 33.14 -4.41
N ASP A 7 14.99 34.12 -3.51
CA ASP A 7 14.10 34.01 -2.35
C ASP A 7 12.62 33.95 -2.73
N ALA A 8 12.21 34.71 -3.75
CA ALA A 8 10.85 34.65 -4.28
C ALA A 8 10.55 33.28 -4.91
N LEU A 9 11.51 32.69 -5.63
CA LEU A 9 11.38 31.34 -6.18
C LEU A 9 11.22 30.29 -5.08
N ARG A 10 12.00 30.40 -4.00
CA ARG A 10 11.91 29.49 -2.84
C ARG A 10 10.55 29.59 -2.16
N GLU A 11 10.01 30.80 -2.00
CA GLU A 11 8.68 30.99 -1.44
C GLU A 11 7.60 30.40 -2.34
N ILE A 12 7.69 30.58 -3.66
CA ILE A 12 6.76 29.92 -4.60
C ILE A 12 6.83 28.39 -4.47
N ILE A 13 8.04 27.81 -4.49
CA ILE A 13 8.27 26.37 -4.34
C ILE A 13 7.67 25.81 -3.05
N ARG A 14 7.78 26.57 -1.96
CA ARG A 14 7.21 26.22 -0.65
C ARG A 14 5.69 26.06 -0.73
N HIS A 15 5.03 26.84 -1.59
CA HIS A 15 3.60 26.77 -1.80
C HIS A 15 3.18 25.67 -2.77
N LEU A 16 4.08 25.15 -3.61
CA LEU A 16 3.80 24.01 -4.49
C LEU A 16 3.56 22.71 -3.67
N PRO A 17 2.31 22.25 -3.54
CA PRO A 17 1.97 21.11 -2.68
C PRO A 17 2.29 19.77 -3.34
N CYS A 18 2.28 19.73 -4.68
CA CYS A 18 2.45 18.51 -5.46
C CYS A 18 3.89 18.38 -5.96
N VAL A 19 4.43 17.16 -5.97
CA VAL A 19 5.75 16.86 -6.56
C VAL A 19 5.77 17.15 -8.04
N ALA A 20 4.66 16.95 -8.73
CA ALA A 20 4.57 17.28 -10.14
C ALA A 20 4.74 18.77 -10.42
N ASP A 21 4.04 19.62 -9.68
CA ASP A 21 4.18 21.07 -9.85
C ASP A 21 5.63 21.50 -9.56
N ARG A 22 6.32 20.79 -8.64
CA ARG A 22 7.76 21.00 -8.39
C ARG A 22 8.64 20.48 -9.52
N ASP A 23 8.33 19.33 -10.11
CA ASP A 23 9.04 18.79 -11.26
C ASP A 23 8.88 19.72 -12.48
N ASP A 24 7.64 20.16 -12.76
CA ASP A 24 7.32 21.13 -13.80
C ASP A 24 8.04 22.47 -13.57
N ALA A 25 8.08 22.94 -12.32
CA ALA A 25 8.85 24.11 -11.93
C ALA A 25 10.35 23.92 -12.18
N ALA A 26 10.91 22.75 -11.87
CA ALA A 26 12.32 22.42 -12.15
C ALA A 26 12.64 22.47 -13.64
N ASP A 27 11.67 22.14 -14.49
CA ASP A 27 11.81 22.11 -15.94
C ASP A 27 11.69 23.49 -16.60
N VAL A 28 11.19 24.51 -15.89
CA VAL A 28 11.11 25.89 -16.39
C VAL A 28 12.50 26.43 -16.77
N CYS A 29 13.46 26.42 -15.83
CA CYS A 29 14.85 26.84 -16.12
C CYS A 29 15.84 26.39 -15.03
N ARG A 30 17.15 26.57 -15.30
CA ARG A 30 18.23 26.23 -14.36
C ARG A 30 18.11 26.91 -12.99
N LYS A 31 17.58 28.14 -12.91
CA LYS A 31 17.42 28.85 -11.63
C LYS A 31 16.35 28.21 -10.74
N TRP A 32 15.22 27.79 -11.33
CA TRP A 32 14.18 27.06 -10.60
C TRP A 32 14.68 25.71 -10.11
N ARG A 33 15.38 24.96 -10.96
CA ARG A 33 16.01 23.69 -10.58
C ARG A 33 17.00 23.87 -9.42
N ALA A 34 17.87 24.86 -9.51
CA ALA A 34 18.82 25.17 -8.43
C ALA A 34 18.10 25.58 -7.13
N ALA A 35 16.99 26.32 -7.20
CA ALA A 35 16.20 26.69 -6.02
C ALA A 35 15.53 25.48 -5.33
N LEU A 36 15.18 24.43 -6.10
CA LEU A 36 14.62 23.18 -5.59
C LEU A 36 15.68 22.25 -4.97
N GLU A 37 16.94 22.34 -5.40
CA GLU A 37 18.05 21.52 -4.86
C GLU A 37 18.52 21.99 -3.48
N VAL A 38 18.32 23.26 -3.14
CA VAL A 38 18.69 23.80 -1.83
C VAL A 38 17.60 23.47 -0.81
N PRO A 39 17.95 22.92 0.38
CA PRO A 39 16.99 22.69 1.45
C PRO A 39 16.16 23.93 1.77
N LEU A 40 14.84 23.78 1.84
CA LEU A 40 13.94 24.88 2.21
C LEU A 40 14.22 25.31 3.67
N PRO A 41 14.13 26.61 3.98
CA PRO A 41 14.29 27.09 5.35
C PRO A 41 13.12 26.60 6.21
N ASP A 42 13.29 26.63 7.52
CA ASP A 42 12.20 26.29 8.42
C ASP A 42 11.01 27.26 8.29
N PRO A 43 9.77 26.80 8.56
CA PRO A 43 9.43 25.39 8.80
C PRO A 43 9.50 24.56 7.51
N LYS A 44 10.01 23.33 7.61
CA LYS A 44 10.05 22.37 6.50
C LYS A 44 8.65 22.17 5.89
N PRO A 45 8.56 21.97 4.57
CA PRO A 45 7.27 21.63 3.95
C PRO A 45 6.73 20.33 4.56
N PRO A 46 5.40 20.15 4.56
CA PRO A 46 4.81 18.92 5.04
C PRO A 46 5.29 17.73 4.23
N ARG A 47 5.15 16.53 4.80
CA ARG A 47 5.48 15.29 4.10
C ARG A 47 4.72 15.24 2.77
N GLN A 48 5.34 14.64 1.76
CA GLN A 48 4.63 14.46 0.49
C GLN A 48 3.47 13.48 0.70
N LEU A 49 2.36 13.71 -0.01
CA LEU A 49 1.22 12.79 0.00
C LEU A 49 1.41 11.71 -1.08
N PRO A 50 0.79 10.53 -0.92
CA PRO A 50 0.78 9.49 -1.94
C PRO A 50 0.09 9.96 -3.21
N TRP A 51 0.34 9.27 -4.31
CA TRP A 51 -0.45 9.43 -5.53
C TRP A 51 -1.22 8.19 -5.86
N LEU A 52 -2.43 8.32 -6.40
CA LEU A 52 -3.14 7.18 -6.94
C LEU A 52 -2.66 6.91 -8.36
N LEU A 53 -2.05 5.75 -8.58
CA LEU A 53 -1.79 5.26 -9.93
C LEU A 53 -3.07 4.63 -10.46
N LEU A 54 -3.53 5.12 -11.61
CA LEU A 54 -4.69 4.64 -12.34
C LEU A 54 -4.22 4.04 -13.68
N PRO A 55 -4.00 2.71 -13.74
CA PRO A 55 -3.69 2.03 -14.98
C PRO A 55 -4.86 2.10 -15.96
N SER A 56 -4.55 2.23 -17.25
CA SER A 56 -5.52 2.14 -18.36
C SER A 56 -4.98 1.25 -19.48
N ALA A 57 -5.79 1.04 -20.52
CA ALA A 57 -5.43 0.18 -21.66
C ALA A 57 -4.15 0.62 -22.40
N GLY A 58 -3.70 1.88 -22.30
CA GLY A 58 -2.51 2.37 -23.01
C GLY A 58 -1.63 3.37 -22.25
N SER A 59 -1.98 3.74 -21.02
CA SER A 59 -1.13 4.62 -20.18
C SER A 59 -1.50 4.49 -18.70
N THR A 60 -0.57 4.80 -17.81
CA THR A 60 -0.84 4.91 -16.37
C THR A 60 -0.85 6.39 -15.99
N ARG A 61 -1.93 6.84 -15.36
CA ARG A 61 -2.05 8.21 -14.83
C ARG A 61 -1.65 8.20 -13.36
N ALA A 62 -0.94 9.22 -12.89
CA ALA A 62 -0.75 9.48 -11.47
C ALA A 62 -1.62 10.66 -11.05
N CYS A 63 -2.42 10.49 -9.99
CA CYS A 63 -3.31 11.52 -9.47
C CYS A 63 -2.88 11.91 -8.05
N CYS A 64 -2.62 13.20 -7.82
CA CYS A 64 -2.27 13.72 -6.51
C CYS A 64 -3.51 13.84 -5.61
N LEU A 65 -3.39 13.59 -4.29
CA LEU A 65 -4.50 13.79 -3.35
C LEU A 65 -4.96 15.25 -3.25
N ILE A 66 -4.02 16.21 -3.31
CA ILE A 66 -4.33 17.64 -3.16
C ILE A 66 -4.85 18.23 -4.47
N CYS A 67 -4.14 18.02 -5.57
CA CYS A 67 -4.52 18.60 -6.86
C CYS A 67 -5.56 17.76 -7.61
N GLY A 68 -5.94 16.60 -7.07
CA GLY A 68 -6.92 15.68 -7.68
C GLY A 68 -8.34 15.83 -7.13
N THR A 69 -8.53 16.48 -5.99
CA THR A 69 -9.85 16.65 -5.35
C THR A 69 -10.67 17.76 -6.02
N GLY A 70 -11.22 17.50 -7.20
CA GLY A 70 -12.08 18.49 -7.88
C GLY A 70 -12.31 18.24 -9.37
N LYS A 71 -12.85 19.25 -10.07
CA LYS A 71 -13.08 19.23 -11.53
C LYS A 71 -11.78 19.34 -12.33
N ASP A 72 -10.75 19.96 -11.76
CA ASP A 72 -9.44 20.18 -12.40
C ASP A 72 -8.40 19.20 -11.83
N VAL A 73 -8.50 17.93 -12.23
CA VAL A 73 -7.57 16.89 -11.76
C VAL A 73 -6.18 17.14 -12.35
N CYS A 74 -5.20 17.46 -11.52
CA CYS A 74 -3.78 17.36 -11.90
C CYS A 74 -3.42 15.87 -12.05
N ALA A 75 -3.54 15.38 -13.27
CA ALA A 75 -3.15 14.04 -13.66
C ALA A 75 -1.85 14.14 -14.44
N ILE A 76 -0.75 13.72 -13.83
CA ILE A 76 0.53 13.75 -14.50
C ILE A 76 0.77 12.41 -15.18
N ARG A 77 1.14 12.49 -16.45
CA ARG A 77 1.72 11.35 -17.17
C ARG A 77 3.19 11.25 -16.77
N HIS A 78 3.47 10.75 -15.57
CA HIS A 78 4.87 10.51 -15.17
C HIS A 78 5.51 9.48 -16.11
N LYS A 79 6.86 9.46 -16.09
CA LYS A 79 7.77 8.51 -16.74
C LYS A 79 7.57 7.06 -16.21
N LEU A 80 6.34 6.58 -16.19
CA LEU A 80 5.90 5.25 -15.75
C LEU A 80 6.13 4.19 -16.83
N LEU A 81 6.97 4.45 -17.85
CA LEU A 81 7.30 3.47 -18.88
C LEU A 81 7.81 2.16 -18.27
N ALA A 82 8.55 2.24 -17.17
CA ALA A 82 9.04 1.09 -16.42
C ALA A 82 7.94 0.16 -15.90
N THR A 83 6.72 0.69 -15.73
CA THR A 83 5.55 -0.05 -15.23
C THR A 83 4.60 -0.47 -16.35
N HIS A 84 4.89 -0.13 -17.61
CA HIS A 84 3.99 -0.39 -18.72
C HIS A 84 3.72 -1.89 -18.88
N GLY A 85 2.45 -2.28 -18.88
CA GLY A 85 2.03 -3.67 -19.01
C GLY A 85 2.17 -4.53 -17.74
N ALA A 86 2.80 -4.01 -16.67
CA ALA A 86 3.01 -4.77 -15.44
C ALA A 86 1.76 -4.77 -14.54
N ARG A 87 1.62 -5.81 -13.71
CA ARG A 87 0.67 -5.83 -12.59
C ARG A 87 1.34 -5.17 -11.39
N LEU A 88 0.74 -4.12 -10.86
CA LEU A 88 1.19 -3.47 -9.63
C LEU A 88 0.51 -4.16 -8.44
N PHE A 89 1.26 -4.34 -7.34
CA PHE A 89 0.74 -5.02 -6.15
C PHE A 89 1.18 -4.38 -4.83
N GLY A 90 1.67 -3.14 -4.87
CA GLY A 90 2.01 -2.38 -3.68
C GLY A 90 3.03 -1.30 -3.97
N SER A 91 3.39 -0.56 -2.92
CA SER A 91 4.48 0.42 -2.97
C SER A 91 5.16 0.55 -1.61
N TYR A 92 6.34 1.17 -1.63
CA TYR A 92 7.10 1.50 -0.44
C TYR A 92 7.59 2.96 -0.52
N ASN A 93 7.88 3.55 0.65
CA ASN A 93 8.35 4.93 0.76
C ASN A 93 9.58 5.17 -0.12
N GLY A 94 9.70 6.35 -0.72
CA GLY A 94 10.77 6.74 -1.64
C GLY A 94 10.43 6.56 -3.11
N GLY A 95 9.16 6.35 -3.47
CA GLY A 95 8.72 6.12 -4.85
C GLY A 95 9.00 4.71 -5.37
N TRP A 96 9.09 3.72 -4.48
CA TRP A 96 9.27 2.32 -4.85
C TRP A 96 7.92 1.67 -5.16
N LEU A 97 7.84 0.98 -6.29
CA LEU A 97 6.67 0.21 -6.72
C LEU A 97 7.01 -1.27 -6.81
N PHE A 98 6.11 -2.09 -6.26
CA PHE A 98 6.12 -3.52 -6.45
C PHE A 98 5.32 -3.88 -7.70
N LEU A 99 5.92 -4.69 -8.59
CA LEU A 99 5.29 -5.08 -9.84
C LEU A 99 5.67 -6.47 -10.31
N ALA A 100 4.79 -7.11 -11.08
CA ALA A 100 5.02 -8.36 -11.79
C ALA A 100 4.99 -8.08 -13.29
N ARG A 101 6.13 -8.29 -13.97
CA ARG A 101 6.32 -7.90 -15.37
C ARG A 101 5.59 -8.80 -16.35
N ASP A 102 5.45 -10.07 -15.99
CA ASP A 102 4.71 -11.07 -16.76
C ASP A 102 3.36 -11.39 -16.06
N HIS A 103 2.77 -10.39 -15.42
CA HIS A 103 1.51 -10.47 -14.65
C HIS A 103 1.57 -11.29 -13.35
N ILE A 104 2.04 -12.53 -13.40
CA ILE A 104 2.03 -13.50 -12.29
C ILE A 104 3.44 -13.88 -11.82
N ARG A 105 4.47 -13.46 -12.56
CA ARG A 105 5.88 -13.80 -12.34
C ARG A 105 6.78 -12.64 -12.74
N ARG A 106 8.09 -12.80 -12.55
CA ARG A 106 9.10 -11.75 -12.70
C ARG A 106 8.75 -10.58 -11.80
N HIS A 107 8.55 -10.91 -10.52
CA HIS A 107 8.29 -9.93 -9.48
C HIS A 107 9.53 -9.05 -9.30
N ALA A 108 9.33 -7.74 -9.16
CA ALA A 108 10.40 -6.79 -9.01
C ALA A 108 9.95 -5.55 -8.23
N LEU A 109 10.93 -4.84 -7.69
CA LEU A 109 10.80 -3.46 -7.23
C LEU A 109 11.43 -2.52 -8.26
N VAL A 110 10.78 -1.38 -8.48
CA VAL A 110 11.34 -0.28 -9.27
C VAL A 110 11.17 1.03 -8.54
N ASN A 111 12.21 1.86 -8.51
CA ASN A 111 12.08 3.24 -8.06
C ASN A 111 11.76 4.11 -9.27
N ILE A 112 10.55 4.66 -9.34
CA ILE A 112 10.12 5.48 -10.48
C ILE A 112 10.63 6.93 -10.42
N ARG A 113 11.18 7.35 -9.27
CA ARG A 113 11.77 8.66 -9.04
C ARG A 113 13.28 8.67 -9.27
N ALA A 114 13.92 7.51 -9.31
CA ALA A 114 15.34 7.39 -9.60
C ALA A 114 15.64 7.87 -11.02
N VAL A 115 16.31 9.02 -11.14
CA VAL A 115 16.84 9.52 -12.41
C VAL A 115 18.02 8.66 -12.81
N LEU A 116 17.82 7.74 -13.76
CA LEU A 116 18.90 6.90 -14.27
C LEU A 116 19.57 7.59 -15.47
N PRO A 117 20.91 7.76 -15.48
CA PRO A 117 21.65 8.38 -16.57
C PRO A 117 21.42 7.69 -17.93
N ASN A 118 21.18 6.38 -17.88
CA ASN A 118 20.80 5.55 -19.00
C ASN A 118 19.31 5.25 -18.82
N LYS A 119 18.44 5.61 -19.76
CA LYS A 119 16.95 5.58 -19.68
C LYS A 119 16.29 4.24 -19.29
N ASN A 120 17.05 3.20 -18.94
CA ASN A 120 16.54 1.93 -18.43
C ASN A 120 16.30 2.03 -16.93
N ALA A 121 15.10 1.66 -16.49
CA ALA A 121 14.78 1.53 -15.08
C ALA A 121 15.60 0.41 -14.42
N ARG A 122 16.12 0.65 -13.21
CA ARG A 122 16.77 -0.38 -12.38
C ARG A 122 15.68 -1.14 -11.64
N PHE A 123 15.55 -2.41 -12.00
CA PHE A 123 14.69 -3.35 -11.29
C PHE A 123 15.51 -4.08 -10.22
N LEU A 124 14.95 -4.23 -9.03
CA LEU A 124 15.43 -5.15 -8.01
C LEU A 124 14.53 -6.37 -8.09
N ASP A 125 15.04 -7.48 -8.60
CA ASP A 125 14.26 -8.70 -8.74
C ASP A 125 13.85 -9.22 -7.36
N LEU A 126 12.61 -9.67 -7.26
CA LEU A 126 12.05 -10.35 -6.09
C LEU A 126 11.93 -11.84 -6.42
N PRO A 127 11.86 -12.72 -5.41
CA PRO A 127 11.67 -14.13 -5.66
C PRO A 127 10.39 -14.41 -6.46
N ASP A 128 10.46 -15.42 -7.33
CA ASP A 128 9.30 -15.96 -8.07
C ASP A 128 8.86 -17.33 -7.52
N ALA A 129 9.58 -17.87 -6.55
CA ALA A 129 9.32 -19.19 -5.99
C ALA A 129 9.49 -19.22 -4.46
N LEU A 130 8.77 -20.13 -3.82
CA LEU A 130 8.94 -20.50 -2.43
C LEU A 130 10.06 -21.55 -2.31
N ALA A 131 10.87 -21.40 -1.27
CA ALA A 131 11.83 -22.40 -0.86
C ALA A 131 11.12 -23.72 -0.52
N PRO A 132 11.76 -24.88 -0.74
CA PRO A 132 11.23 -26.15 -0.28
C PRO A 132 10.98 -26.12 1.22
N SER A 133 9.89 -26.73 1.66
CA SER A 133 9.60 -26.98 3.07
C SER A 133 9.50 -28.48 3.35
N LEU A 134 9.34 -28.84 4.62
CA LEU A 134 9.27 -30.25 5.03
C LEU A 134 8.20 -31.06 4.28
N HIS A 135 7.13 -30.40 3.85
CA HIS A 135 5.96 -31.05 3.24
C HIS A 135 5.84 -30.80 1.74
N HIS A 136 6.63 -29.88 1.18
CA HIS A 136 6.46 -29.43 -0.19
C HIS A 136 7.79 -29.09 -0.86
N GLY A 137 7.93 -29.45 -2.13
CA GLY A 137 9.07 -29.03 -2.95
C GLY A 137 9.09 -27.51 -3.21
N ARG A 138 10.00 -27.09 -4.10
CA ARG A 138 10.00 -25.72 -4.63
C ARG A 138 8.67 -25.47 -5.37
N ARG A 139 8.03 -24.34 -5.11
CA ARG A 139 6.73 -23.97 -5.66
C ARG A 139 6.77 -22.57 -6.26
N ASP A 140 6.18 -22.38 -7.42
CA ASP A 140 6.00 -21.04 -7.99
C ASP A 140 5.02 -20.23 -7.15
N MET A 141 5.27 -18.92 -7.02
CA MET A 141 4.42 -18.03 -6.25
C MET A 141 4.01 -16.78 -7.04
N VAL A 142 2.83 -16.29 -6.72
CA VAL A 142 2.31 -15.00 -7.17
C VAL A 142 2.18 -14.08 -5.97
N ILE A 143 2.83 -12.92 -6.00
CA ILE A 143 2.73 -11.93 -4.90
C ILE A 143 1.48 -11.07 -5.12
N LEU A 144 0.61 -11.01 -4.11
CA LEU A 144 -0.67 -10.27 -4.12
C LEU A 144 -0.56 -8.91 -3.45
N ALA A 145 0.22 -8.84 -2.36
CA ALA A 145 0.56 -7.62 -1.64
C ALA A 145 1.91 -7.81 -0.97
N ALA A 146 2.68 -6.73 -0.80
CA ALA A 146 3.97 -6.80 -0.12
C ALA A 146 4.31 -5.49 0.60
N THR A 147 5.17 -5.60 1.60
CA THR A 147 5.78 -4.47 2.29
C THR A 147 7.22 -4.80 2.67
N LEU A 148 7.99 -3.79 3.09
CA LEU A 148 9.39 -3.94 3.47
C LEU A 148 9.61 -3.51 4.92
N SER A 149 10.62 -4.10 5.54
CA SER A 149 11.13 -3.69 6.86
C SER A 149 11.87 -2.36 6.82
N SER A 150 12.60 -2.09 5.74
CA SER A 150 13.34 -0.85 5.54
C SER A 150 13.49 -0.52 4.04
N SER A 151 14.32 0.47 3.70
CA SER A 151 14.58 0.82 2.31
C SER A 151 15.20 -0.38 1.56
N PRO A 152 14.76 -0.70 0.33
CA PRO A 152 15.22 -1.89 -0.40
C PRO A 152 16.71 -1.85 -0.80
N ASN A 153 17.38 -0.71 -0.64
CA ASN A 153 18.83 -0.58 -0.84
C ASN A 153 19.65 -0.92 0.41
N GLU A 154 19.01 -1.11 1.56
CA GLU A 154 19.70 -1.48 2.81
C GLU A 154 20.02 -2.98 2.85
N HIS A 155 21.19 -3.32 3.39
CA HIS A 155 21.73 -4.70 3.37
C HIS A 155 20.80 -5.74 4.02
N ASN A 156 20.09 -5.37 5.08
CA ASN A 156 19.23 -6.28 5.86
C ASN A 156 17.73 -6.04 5.61
N CYS A 157 17.39 -5.39 4.49
CA CYS A 157 15.99 -5.20 4.14
C CYS A 157 15.32 -6.56 3.89
N ILE A 158 14.37 -6.89 4.75
CA ILE A 158 13.45 -8.02 4.59
C ILE A 158 12.18 -7.52 3.91
N GLY A 159 11.75 -8.24 2.88
CA GLY A 159 10.42 -8.15 2.32
C GLY A 159 9.50 -9.22 2.90
N ALA A 160 8.24 -8.87 3.07
CA ALA A 160 7.19 -9.81 3.43
C ALA A 160 6.01 -9.62 2.48
N GLY A 161 5.39 -10.72 2.08
CA GLY A 161 4.33 -10.72 1.08
C GLY A 161 3.20 -11.67 1.42
N ILE A 162 2.00 -11.28 1.01
CA ILE A 162 0.87 -12.17 0.84
C ILE A 162 0.99 -12.79 -0.54
N VAL A 163 1.10 -14.12 -0.58
CA VAL A 163 1.35 -14.86 -1.82
C VAL A 163 0.32 -15.95 -2.03
N MET A 164 0.17 -16.39 -3.27
CA MET A 164 -0.58 -17.60 -3.63
C MET A 164 0.29 -18.50 -4.51
N GLN A 165 0.03 -19.79 -4.48
CA GLN A 165 0.67 -20.73 -5.41
C GLN A 165 -0.02 -20.66 -6.77
N TRP A 166 0.77 -20.60 -7.83
CA TRP A 166 0.27 -20.45 -9.20
C TRP A 166 -0.61 -21.63 -9.66
N GLU A 167 -0.24 -22.87 -9.30
CA GLU A 167 -0.87 -24.09 -9.83
C GLU A 167 -2.23 -24.44 -9.21
N LEU A 168 -2.62 -23.75 -8.13
CA LEU A 168 -3.87 -24.00 -7.42
C LEU A 168 -4.88 -22.91 -7.75
N ILE A 169 -5.91 -23.26 -8.53
CA ILE A 169 -7.10 -22.41 -8.73
C ILE A 169 -7.73 -22.19 -7.36
N ALA A 170 -7.83 -20.93 -6.93
CA ALA A 170 -8.23 -20.57 -5.57
C ALA A 170 -7.29 -21.11 -4.48
N GLY A 171 -5.98 -21.18 -4.77
CA GLY A 171 -4.96 -21.48 -3.77
C GLY A 171 -5.02 -20.51 -2.60
N GLN A 172 -4.98 -21.06 -1.40
CA GLN A 172 -5.03 -20.29 -0.17
C GLN A 172 -3.86 -19.30 -0.09
N ARG A 173 -4.15 -18.09 0.44
CA ARG A 173 -3.13 -17.09 0.67
C ARG A 173 -2.16 -17.51 1.77
N GLN A 174 -0.88 -17.40 1.48
CA GLN A 174 0.22 -17.72 2.38
C GLN A 174 1.07 -16.48 2.66
N MET A 175 1.90 -16.56 3.69
CA MET A 175 2.88 -15.53 4.00
C MET A 175 4.25 -16.00 3.53
N ALA A 176 4.98 -15.12 2.87
CA ALA A 176 6.33 -15.38 2.43
C ALA A 176 7.26 -14.24 2.82
N PHE A 177 8.51 -14.59 3.11
CA PHE A 177 9.54 -13.66 3.56
C PHE A 177 10.81 -13.85 2.73
N TRP A 178 11.52 -12.77 2.43
CA TRP A 178 12.77 -12.83 1.69
C TRP A 178 13.68 -11.67 2.06
N ARG A 179 15.00 -11.85 1.95
CA ARG A 179 15.93 -10.73 1.92
C ARG A 179 16.00 -10.19 0.50
N MET A 180 16.22 -8.88 0.36
CA MET A 180 16.53 -8.30 -0.95
C MET A 180 17.74 -9.03 -1.58
N GLY A 181 17.55 -9.56 -2.78
CA GLY A 181 18.56 -10.34 -3.52
C GLY A 181 18.44 -11.87 -3.39
N ASP A 182 17.58 -12.37 -2.49
CA ASP A 182 17.30 -13.81 -2.43
C ASP A 182 16.57 -14.28 -3.71
N SER A 183 16.85 -15.51 -4.14
CA SER A 183 16.24 -16.10 -5.35
C SER A 183 14.95 -16.88 -5.07
N VAL A 184 14.71 -17.21 -3.80
CA VAL A 184 13.52 -17.91 -3.30
C VAL A 184 13.05 -17.24 -2.01
N ALA A 185 11.74 -17.23 -1.77
CA ALA A 185 11.16 -16.73 -0.52
C ALA A 185 10.95 -17.88 0.47
N MET A 186 11.17 -17.63 1.75
CA MET A 186 10.83 -18.54 2.84
C MET A 186 9.32 -18.52 3.09
N PRO A 187 8.59 -19.63 2.87
CA PRO A 187 7.19 -19.73 3.28
C PRO A 187 7.09 -19.84 4.80
N LEU A 188 6.05 -19.23 5.37
CA LEU A 188 5.61 -19.57 6.72
C LEU A 188 4.50 -20.61 6.62
N ASP A 189 4.86 -21.88 6.80
CA ASP A 189 3.90 -22.97 6.89
C ASP A 189 3.20 -22.91 8.27
N THR A 190 1.88 -22.81 8.28
CA THR A 190 1.08 -22.78 9.51
C THR A 190 0.11 -23.96 9.52
N GLU A 191 -0.05 -24.67 10.63
CA GLU A 191 -1.03 -25.77 10.70
C GLU A 191 -2.48 -25.27 10.61
N ASP A 192 -2.72 -23.97 10.82
CA ASP A 192 -4.03 -23.32 10.77
C ASP A 192 -4.58 -23.07 9.35
N ILE A 193 -3.95 -23.64 8.31
CA ILE A 193 -4.29 -23.47 6.90
C ILE A 193 -5.79 -23.77 6.64
N CYS A 194 -6.47 -24.62 7.42
CA CYS A 194 -7.89 -24.88 7.17
C CYS A 194 -8.88 -23.81 7.71
N GLN A 195 -8.42 -22.76 8.42
CA GLN A 195 -9.31 -21.75 9.01
C GLN A 195 -9.41 -20.49 8.14
N SER A 196 -10.55 -20.29 7.47
CA SER A 196 -10.79 -19.11 6.61
C SER A 196 -10.64 -17.78 7.35
N SER A 197 -10.98 -17.74 8.64
CA SER A 197 -10.79 -16.54 9.49
C SER A 197 -9.33 -16.13 9.67
N LEU A 198 -8.38 -17.03 9.40
CA LEU A 198 -6.94 -16.76 9.49
C LEU A 198 -6.29 -16.49 8.13
N GLU A 199 -7.07 -16.49 7.05
CA GLU A 199 -6.57 -16.08 5.74
C GLU A 199 -6.16 -14.60 5.76
N VAL A 200 -4.96 -14.31 5.28
CA VAL A 200 -4.37 -12.97 5.32
C VAL A 200 -4.99 -12.01 4.29
N GLU A 201 -5.19 -10.77 4.71
CA GLU A 201 -5.82 -9.69 3.95
C GLU A 201 -4.88 -8.51 3.72
N ASP A 202 -4.06 -8.16 4.71
CA ASP A 202 -3.13 -7.03 4.61
C ASP A 202 -1.86 -7.28 5.41
N VAL A 203 -0.80 -6.53 5.11
CA VAL A 203 0.49 -6.62 5.79
C VAL A 203 1.07 -5.23 6.05
N LEU A 204 1.60 -5.04 7.25
CA LEU A 204 2.29 -3.82 7.65
C LEU A 204 3.55 -4.16 8.44
N TYR A 205 4.66 -3.49 8.15
CA TYR A 205 5.83 -3.54 9.01
C TYR A 205 5.80 -2.41 10.03
N HIS A 206 5.95 -2.76 11.31
CA HIS A 206 5.98 -1.82 12.42
C HIS A 206 6.70 -2.46 13.61
N ASP A 207 7.46 -1.67 14.37
CA ASP A 207 8.08 -2.09 15.64
C ASP A 207 8.84 -3.42 15.54
N GLY A 208 9.71 -3.53 14.53
CA GLY A 208 10.56 -4.72 14.34
C GLY A 208 9.86 -5.95 13.74
N SER A 209 8.54 -5.92 13.54
CA SER A 209 7.75 -7.07 13.10
C SER A 209 6.83 -6.77 11.93
N PHE A 210 6.53 -7.79 11.14
CA PHE A 210 5.44 -7.79 10.17
C PHE A 210 4.15 -8.20 10.86
N HIS A 211 3.11 -7.40 10.69
CA HIS A 211 1.78 -7.65 11.21
C HIS A 211 0.87 -7.97 10.02
N PHE A 212 0.40 -9.22 9.95
CA PHE A 212 -0.55 -9.66 8.95
C PHE A 212 -1.96 -9.62 9.55
N LEU A 213 -2.84 -8.84 8.93
CA LEU A 213 -4.26 -8.82 9.27
C LEU A 213 -4.98 -9.95 8.55
N THR A 214 -5.86 -10.65 9.26
CA THR A 214 -6.65 -11.74 8.70
C THR A 214 -8.10 -11.33 8.41
N GLN A 215 -8.82 -12.17 7.65
CA GLN A 215 -10.26 -12.00 7.41
C GLN A 215 -11.09 -12.00 8.70
N GLY A 216 -10.66 -12.73 9.73
CA GLY A 216 -11.26 -12.73 11.06
C GLY A 216 -10.91 -11.53 11.94
N ALA A 217 -10.27 -10.50 11.37
CA ALA A 217 -9.75 -9.35 12.10
C ALA A 217 -8.72 -9.72 13.20
N HIS A 218 -7.96 -10.80 12.99
CA HIS A 218 -6.85 -11.19 13.87
C HIS A 218 -5.53 -10.69 13.32
N ILE A 219 -4.50 -10.61 14.17
CA ILE A 219 -3.16 -10.22 13.77
C ILE A 219 -2.22 -11.40 13.93
N ARG A 220 -1.53 -11.77 12.86
CA ARG A 220 -0.36 -12.65 12.95
C ARG A 220 0.89 -11.79 12.96
N LYS A 221 1.57 -11.75 14.10
CA LYS A 221 2.82 -11.03 14.30
C LYS A 221 3.99 -11.94 13.95
N CYS A 222 4.78 -11.52 12.98
CA CYS A 222 5.90 -12.26 12.39
C CYS A 222 7.18 -11.44 12.56
N THR A 223 8.11 -11.90 13.40
CA THR A 223 9.38 -11.24 13.68
C THR A 223 10.53 -11.99 13.00
N PRO A 224 11.26 -11.34 12.08
CA PRO A 224 12.47 -11.91 11.48
C PRO A 224 13.54 -12.18 12.53
N LEU A 225 14.09 -13.39 12.54
CA LEU A 225 15.25 -13.77 13.35
C LEU A 225 16.46 -13.94 12.44
N PHE A 226 17.58 -13.34 12.84
CA PHE A 226 18.82 -13.31 12.07
C PHE A 226 19.89 -14.15 12.75
N ASN A 227 20.65 -14.90 11.95
CA ASN A 227 21.82 -15.63 12.41
C ASN A 227 23.01 -14.68 12.66
N GLN A 228 24.12 -15.23 13.17
CA GLN A 228 25.33 -14.46 13.50
C GLN A 228 25.97 -13.75 12.29
N SER A 229 25.74 -14.22 11.07
CA SER A 229 26.23 -13.60 9.83
C SER A 229 25.26 -12.56 9.24
N GLY A 230 24.14 -12.26 9.93
CA GLY A 230 23.12 -11.31 9.49
C GLY A 230 22.12 -11.88 8.47
N GLY A 231 22.19 -13.18 8.18
CA GLY A 231 21.23 -13.88 7.34
C GLY A 231 19.92 -14.13 8.08
N LEU A 232 18.79 -13.98 7.38
CA LEU A 232 17.46 -14.42 7.81
C LEU A 232 17.48 -15.93 8.08
N GLU A 233 17.35 -16.31 9.33
CA GLU A 233 17.43 -17.69 9.81
C GLU A 233 16.03 -18.31 9.89
N SER A 234 15.10 -17.59 10.52
CA SER A 234 13.73 -18.05 10.72
C SER A 234 12.78 -16.87 10.97
N ILE A 235 11.48 -17.17 11.02
CA ILE A 235 10.43 -16.21 11.38
C ILE A 235 9.77 -16.69 12.66
N SER A 236 9.88 -15.91 13.73
CA SER A 236 9.06 -16.12 14.92
C SER A 236 7.65 -15.63 14.64
N SER A 237 6.65 -16.51 14.77
CA SER A 237 5.25 -16.20 14.48
C SER A 237 4.38 -16.43 15.71
N SER A 238 3.46 -15.50 15.96
CA SER A 238 2.39 -15.64 16.97
C SER A 238 1.08 -15.07 16.44
N VAL A 239 -0.04 -15.66 16.87
CA VAL A 239 -1.38 -15.19 16.52
C VAL A 239 -1.99 -14.46 17.71
N GLN A 240 -2.36 -13.21 17.50
CA GLN A 240 -3.15 -12.41 18.42
C GLN A 240 -4.60 -12.54 18.01
N LEU A 241 -5.39 -13.26 18.81
CA LEU A 241 -6.83 -13.41 18.60
C LEU A 241 -7.55 -12.20 19.18
N PHE A 242 -8.34 -11.55 18.34
CA PHE A 242 -9.10 -10.35 18.68
C PHE A 242 -10.56 -10.68 18.89
N GLN A 243 -11.15 -10.07 19.91
CA GLN A 243 -12.61 -9.97 19.99
C GLN A 243 -13.06 -8.85 19.05
N TYR A 244 -13.77 -9.23 17.98
CA TYR A 244 -14.30 -8.32 16.99
C TYR A 244 -15.74 -8.69 16.69
N LYS A 245 -16.64 -7.71 16.80
CA LYS A 245 -18.02 -7.87 16.37
C LYS A 245 -18.12 -7.32 14.95
N GLU A 246 -18.47 -8.18 14.01
CA GLU A 246 -18.58 -7.77 12.61
C GLU A 246 -19.60 -6.64 12.42
N CYS A 247 -19.35 -5.84 11.39
CA CYS A 247 -20.26 -4.80 10.95
C CYS A 247 -21.55 -5.41 10.40
N ASN A 248 -22.67 -4.68 10.49
CA ASN A 248 -23.96 -5.10 9.89
C ASN A 248 -23.91 -5.17 8.35
N HIS A 249 -22.87 -4.60 7.72
CA HIS A 249 -22.68 -4.58 6.28
C HIS A 249 -21.59 -5.56 5.85
N PRO A 250 -21.73 -6.19 4.66
CA PRO A 250 -20.70 -7.06 4.10
C PRO A 250 -19.33 -6.37 4.05
N VAL A 251 -18.33 -7.00 4.66
CA VAL A 251 -16.95 -6.51 4.64
C VAL A 251 -16.33 -6.86 3.29
N MET A 252 -15.87 -5.84 2.56
CA MET A 252 -15.19 -5.98 1.28
C MET A 252 -13.68 -6.13 1.46
N ALA A 253 -13.12 -5.45 2.46
CA ALA A 253 -11.70 -5.37 2.71
C ALA A 253 -11.40 -4.88 4.12
N ARG A 254 -10.24 -5.29 4.65
CA ARG A 254 -9.63 -4.72 5.84
C ARG A 254 -8.19 -4.31 5.56
N TYR A 255 -7.76 -3.20 6.17
CA TYR A 255 -6.42 -2.64 6.01
C TYR A 255 -5.78 -2.33 7.36
N LEU A 256 -4.45 -2.47 7.45
CA LEU A 256 -3.68 -2.02 8.60
C LEU A 256 -3.02 -0.69 8.32
N VAL A 257 -3.13 0.24 9.28
CA VAL A 257 -2.49 1.54 9.22
C VAL A 257 -1.84 1.84 10.55
N HIS A 258 -0.56 2.20 10.54
CA HIS A 258 0.07 2.78 11.73
C HIS A 258 -0.21 4.29 11.77
N SER A 259 -0.72 4.80 12.90
CA SER A 259 -1.00 6.22 13.10
C SER A 259 -0.89 6.58 14.58
N ARG A 260 -0.27 7.71 14.91
CA ARG A 260 -0.15 8.23 16.29
C ARG A 260 0.37 7.19 17.31
N GLY A 261 1.29 6.33 16.90
CA GLY A 261 1.86 5.26 17.73
C GLY A 261 0.93 4.06 17.95
N LEU A 262 -0.21 4.02 17.26
CA LEU A 262 -1.21 2.96 17.37
C LEU A 262 -1.32 2.20 16.06
N LEU A 263 -1.68 0.92 16.17
CA LEU A 263 -2.13 0.12 15.04
C LEU A 263 -3.64 0.31 14.87
N LEU A 264 -4.04 0.77 13.69
CA LEU A 264 -5.43 0.95 13.28
C LEU A 264 -5.82 -0.12 12.26
N MET A 265 -7.04 -0.63 12.39
CA MET A 265 -7.70 -1.42 11.36
C MET A 265 -8.77 -0.56 10.68
N VAL A 266 -8.67 -0.41 9.37
CA VAL A 266 -9.68 0.25 8.54
C VAL A 266 -10.51 -0.83 7.84
N VAL A 267 -11.82 -0.84 8.09
CA VAL A 267 -12.77 -1.79 7.53
C VAL A 267 -13.57 -1.10 6.43
N ARG A 268 -13.56 -1.66 5.22
CA ARG A 268 -14.34 -1.20 4.07
C ARG A 268 -15.57 -2.08 3.91
N SER A 269 -16.74 -1.45 3.82
CA SER A 269 -18.02 -2.14 3.66
C SER A 269 -18.73 -1.75 2.37
N GLY A 270 -19.38 -2.75 1.76
CA GLY A 270 -20.13 -2.61 0.52
C GLY A 270 -21.60 -2.98 0.69
N SER A 271 -22.29 -3.20 -0.44
CA SER A 271 -23.57 -3.89 -0.43
C SER A 271 -23.38 -5.40 -0.56
N GLN A 272 -24.45 -6.19 -0.32
CA GLN A 272 -24.39 -7.65 -0.48
C GLN A 272 -24.13 -8.14 -1.91
N TYR A 273 -24.19 -7.26 -2.91
CA TYR A 273 -23.97 -7.62 -4.30
C TYR A 273 -22.49 -7.52 -4.68
N SER A 274 -21.96 -8.59 -5.28
CA SER A 274 -20.61 -8.60 -5.82
C SER A 274 -20.44 -7.49 -6.86
N GLY A 275 -19.33 -6.74 -6.78
CA GLY A 275 -19.07 -5.60 -7.65
C GLY A 275 -19.85 -4.32 -7.33
N SER A 276 -20.59 -4.30 -6.21
CA SER A 276 -21.20 -3.06 -5.74
C SER A 276 -20.16 -2.05 -5.21
N PRO A 277 -20.42 -0.74 -5.36
CA PRO A 277 -19.49 0.28 -4.91
C PRO A 277 -19.41 0.32 -3.38
N THR A 278 -18.33 0.91 -2.91
CA THR A 278 -18.09 1.13 -1.47
C THR A 278 -19.17 2.02 -0.88
N ARG A 279 -19.65 1.65 0.32
CA ARG A 279 -20.68 2.39 1.03
C ARG A 279 -20.16 3.12 2.23
N ASP A 280 -19.31 2.46 3.01
CA ASP A 280 -18.91 2.97 4.31
C ASP A 280 -17.52 2.45 4.70
N PHE A 281 -16.88 3.19 5.61
CA PHE A 281 -15.69 2.75 6.30
C PHE A 281 -15.89 2.85 7.80
N LYS A 282 -15.19 2.00 8.54
CA LYS A 282 -15.03 2.14 9.99
C LYS A 282 -13.58 1.97 10.35
N VAL A 283 -13.13 2.72 11.35
CA VAL A 283 -11.74 2.69 11.82
C VAL A 283 -11.72 2.24 13.26
N TYR A 284 -10.88 1.27 13.55
CA TYR A 284 -10.72 0.69 14.87
C TYR A 284 -9.27 0.86 15.32
N LYS A 285 -9.06 1.21 16.59
CA LYS A 285 -7.75 1.15 17.22
C LYS A 285 -7.57 -0.19 17.94
N MET A 286 -6.35 -0.72 17.86
CA MET A 286 -5.95 -1.86 18.67
C MET A 286 -5.88 -1.44 20.13
N THR A 287 -6.51 -2.22 21.00
CA THR A 287 -6.37 -2.11 22.46
C THR A 287 -6.02 -3.47 23.02
N ASP A 288 -5.09 -3.49 23.96
CA ASP A 288 -4.75 -4.67 24.72
C ASP A 288 -5.03 -4.44 26.22
N LYS A 289 -5.34 -5.52 26.92
CA LYS A 289 -5.56 -5.51 28.35
C LYS A 289 -4.99 -6.78 28.96
N GLN A 290 -4.18 -6.62 30.00
CA GLN A 290 -3.75 -7.74 30.82
C GLN A 290 -4.91 -8.21 31.70
N VAL A 291 -5.24 -9.49 31.61
CA VAL A 291 -6.32 -10.13 32.35
C VAL A 291 -5.77 -11.36 33.06
N ILE A 292 -6.17 -11.55 34.32
CA ILE A 292 -5.84 -12.75 35.10
C ILE A 292 -7.04 -13.69 34.99
N LYS A 293 -6.84 -14.85 34.37
CA LYS A 293 -7.82 -15.95 34.31
C LYS A 293 -7.17 -17.21 34.84
N ASP A 294 -7.84 -17.87 35.78
CA ASP A 294 -7.37 -19.12 36.40
C ASP A 294 -5.94 -19.04 36.98
N GLY A 295 -5.55 -17.87 37.49
CA GLY A 295 -4.21 -17.62 38.04
C GLY A 295 -3.12 -17.33 37.01
N PHE A 296 -3.43 -17.37 35.71
CA PHE A 296 -2.49 -17.05 34.63
C PHE A 296 -2.76 -15.66 34.05
N SER A 297 -1.69 -14.89 33.83
CA SER A 297 -1.76 -13.62 33.12
C SER A 297 -1.85 -13.86 31.62
N LYS A 298 -2.93 -13.38 30.99
CA LYS A 298 -3.13 -13.40 29.55
C LYS A 298 -3.40 -11.99 29.04
N ILE A 299 -2.89 -11.66 27.86
CA ILE A 299 -3.24 -10.41 27.17
C ILE A 299 -4.49 -10.69 26.31
N GLU A 300 -5.54 -9.91 26.53
CA GLU A 300 -6.73 -9.88 25.67
C GLU A 300 -6.62 -8.71 24.70
N TYR A 301 -6.87 -8.99 23.41
CA TYR A 301 -6.81 -8.01 22.34
C TYR A 301 -8.21 -7.70 21.84
N THR A 302 -8.50 -6.42 21.65
CA THR A 302 -9.80 -5.93 21.16
C THR A 302 -9.61 -4.82 20.14
N TRP A 303 -10.59 -4.70 19.23
CA TRP A 303 -10.71 -3.58 18.31
C TRP A 303 -11.75 -2.61 18.85
N SER A 304 -11.32 -1.38 19.17
CA SER A 304 -12.20 -0.32 19.66
C SER A 304 -12.47 0.67 18.53
N GLU A 305 -13.73 0.86 18.14
CA GLU A 305 -14.12 1.81 17.09
C GLU A 305 -13.71 3.24 17.47
N LEU A 306 -13.18 4.00 16.52
CA LEU A 306 -12.93 5.42 16.69
C LEU A 306 -14.24 6.19 16.52
N GLU A 307 -14.56 7.09 17.46
CA GLU A 307 -15.72 7.98 17.36
C GLU A 307 -15.55 9.04 16.27
N SER A 308 -14.30 9.33 15.93
CA SER A 308 -13.88 10.45 15.10
C SER A 308 -12.50 10.17 14.50
N LEU A 309 -12.20 10.74 13.33
CA LEU A 309 -10.86 10.71 12.76
C LEU A 309 -9.97 11.83 13.31
N ASP A 310 -10.53 12.86 13.95
CA ASP A 310 -9.81 13.94 14.64
C ASP A 310 -8.66 14.54 13.82
N GLY A 311 -8.91 14.89 12.57
CA GLY A 311 -7.95 15.45 11.62
C GLY A 311 -7.12 14.41 10.87
N LEU A 312 -7.43 13.11 10.96
CA LEU A 312 -6.68 12.07 10.26
C LEU A 312 -7.08 11.90 8.79
N VAL A 313 -6.06 11.79 7.97
CA VAL A 313 -6.15 11.29 6.59
C VAL A 313 -5.54 9.91 6.53
N LEU A 314 -6.37 8.92 6.21
CA LEU A 314 -5.94 7.53 6.07
C LEU A 314 -5.97 7.14 4.60
N VAL A 315 -4.83 6.74 4.06
CA VAL A 315 -4.72 6.18 2.72
C VAL A 315 -4.74 4.67 2.87
N ALA A 316 -5.82 4.03 2.41
CA ALA A 316 -6.04 2.59 2.51
C ALA A 316 -5.51 1.88 1.26
N GLY A 317 -4.52 1.00 1.44
CA GLY A 317 -3.91 0.23 0.37
C GLY A 317 -3.17 -0.99 0.87
N ARG A 318 -3.33 -2.12 0.16
CA ARG A 318 -2.69 -3.39 0.51
C ARG A 318 -1.16 -3.24 0.58
N GLY A 319 -0.55 -3.58 1.72
CA GLY A 319 0.89 -3.49 1.97
C GLY A 319 1.46 -2.08 2.11
N CYS A 320 0.65 -1.04 1.87
CA CYS A 320 1.12 0.33 1.65
C CYS A 320 0.24 1.42 2.27
N SER A 321 -0.69 1.08 3.17
CA SER A 321 -1.50 2.08 3.84
C SER A 321 -0.65 3.09 4.62
N ARG A 322 -1.09 4.35 4.68
CA ARG A 322 -0.39 5.44 5.38
C ARG A 322 -1.36 6.40 6.04
N SER A 323 -0.90 7.06 7.10
CA SER A 323 -1.60 8.11 7.83
C SER A 323 -0.90 9.46 7.65
N TYR A 324 -1.70 10.53 7.70
CA TYR A 324 -1.29 11.94 7.62
C TYR A 324 -2.23 12.79 8.50
N GLU A 325 -1.76 13.97 8.91
CA GLU A 325 -2.52 14.93 9.72
C GLU A 325 -2.96 16.12 8.87
N VAL A 326 -4.27 16.41 8.80
CA VAL A 326 -4.80 17.56 8.03
C VAL A 326 -4.15 18.88 8.46
N ALA A 327 -3.82 19.03 9.74
CA ALA A 327 -3.17 20.20 10.30
C ALA A 327 -1.80 20.52 9.65
N GLU A 328 -1.11 19.53 9.07
CA GLU A 328 0.14 19.75 8.34
C GLU A 328 -0.09 20.36 6.93
N TYR A 329 -1.32 20.30 6.42
CA TYR A 329 -1.70 20.69 5.05
C TYR A 329 -2.73 21.82 5.03
N VAL A 330 -2.81 22.65 6.08
CA VAL A 330 -3.73 23.79 6.16
C VAL A 330 -3.59 24.69 4.92
N GLY A 331 -4.73 25.04 4.31
CA GLY A 331 -4.78 25.85 3.09
C GLY A 331 -4.42 25.11 1.79
N ARG A 332 -4.14 23.79 1.85
CA ARG A 332 -3.80 22.96 0.68
C ARG A 332 -4.92 22.04 0.21
N GLY A 333 -6.15 22.18 0.74
CA GLY A 333 -7.33 21.45 0.25
C GLY A 333 -7.33 19.93 0.50
N LEU A 334 -6.63 19.48 1.54
CA LEU A 334 -6.66 18.09 1.98
C LEU A 334 -7.82 17.89 2.98
N ASP A 335 -8.79 17.07 2.61
CA ASP A 335 -9.94 16.75 3.46
C ASP A 335 -9.62 15.54 4.36
N GLU A 336 -10.07 15.59 5.62
CA GLU A 336 -10.09 14.44 6.55
C GLU A 336 -10.89 13.27 5.97
N GLY A 337 -10.44 12.04 6.21
CA GLY A 337 -11.19 10.86 5.79
C GLY A 337 -10.32 9.67 5.38
N VAL A 338 -10.96 8.66 4.79
CA VAL A 338 -10.31 7.48 4.23
C VAL A 338 -10.26 7.60 2.71
N TYR A 339 -9.05 7.76 2.17
CA TYR A 339 -8.79 7.70 0.74
C TYR A 339 -8.53 6.25 0.34
N PHE A 340 -9.24 5.74 -0.65
CA PHE A 340 -9.19 4.33 -1.03
C PHE A 340 -9.10 4.13 -2.54
N ALA A 341 -8.53 3.00 -2.94
CA ALA A 341 -8.39 2.55 -4.32
C ALA A 341 -9.34 1.38 -4.61
N ASP A 342 -9.59 1.11 -5.90
CA ASP A 342 -10.35 -0.05 -6.33
C ASP A 342 -9.45 -1.31 -6.29
N ASP A 343 -9.39 -1.98 -5.14
CA ASP A 343 -8.59 -3.17 -4.92
C ASP A 343 -9.43 -4.46 -4.92
N GLY A 344 -10.66 -4.42 -5.46
CA GLY A 344 -11.59 -5.55 -5.44
C GLY A 344 -11.05 -6.82 -6.12
N ALA A 345 -10.15 -6.66 -7.10
CA ALA A 345 -9.47 -7.78 -7.77
C ALA A 345 -8.58 -8.61 -6.83
N PHE A 346 -8.22 -8.10 -5.65
CA PHE A 346 -7.43 -8.83 -4.65
C PHE A 346 -8.09 -10.15 -4.20
N HIS A 347 -9.43 -10.21 -4.20
CA HIS A 347 -10.20 -11.42 -3.86
C HIS A 347 -10.58 -12.28 -5.07
N ASP A 348 -10.45 -11.77 -6.30
CA ASP A 348 -10.70 -12.55 -7.53
C ASP A 348 -9.40 -13.20 -8.00
N SER A 349 -8.96 -14.27 -7.32
CA SER A 349 -7.75 -15.01 -7.69
C SER A 349 -7.83 -15.60 -9.11
N ALA A 350 -9.03 -15.92 -9.58
CA ALA A 350 -9.26 -16.37 -10.96
C ALA A 350 -8.92 -15.27 -11.99
N MET A 351 -9.05 -13.97 -11.64
CA MET A 351 -8.64 -12.86 -12.50
C MET A 351 -7.16 -12.96 -12.93
N LEU A 352 -6.28 -13.45 -12.06
CA LEU A 352 -4.85 -13.59 -12.35
C LEU A 352 -4.56 -14.66 -13.41
N LEU A 353 -5.44 -15.66 -13.53
CA LEU A 353 -5.29 -16.78 -14.45
C LEU A 353 -5.96 -16.53 -15.81
N ARG A 354 -6.75 -15.45 -15.95
CA ARG A 354 -7.48 -15.12 -17.19
C ARG A 354 -6.52 -14.68 -18.30
N GLY A 355 -6.90 -14.99 -19.54
CA GLY A 355 -6.21 -14.49 -20.73
C GLY A 355 -6.17 -12.97 -20.79
N ILE A 356 -5.20 -12.39 -21.51
CA ILE A 356 -5.02 -10.92 -21.62
C ILE A 356 -6.32 -10.20 -22.04
N HIS A 357 -7.14 -10.82 -22.88
CA HIS A 357 -8.38 -10.24 -23.39
C HIS A 357 -9.55 -10.29 -22.39
N ASP A 358 -9.52 -11.23 -21.44
CA ASP A 358 -10.58 -11.47 -20.46
C ASP A 358 -10.31 -10.80 -19.11
N ARG A 359 -9.05 -10.41 -18.87
CA ARG A 359 -8.65 -9.66 -17.67
C ARG A 359 -9.27 -8.27 -17.64
N LYS A 360 -9.98 -7.98 -16.54
CA LYS A 360 -10.66 -6.71 -16.29
C LYS A 360 -10.48 -6.30 -14.84
N TYR A 361 -9.39 -5.60 -14.56
CA TYR A 361 -9.20 -4.90 -13.29
C TYR A 361 -10.08 -3.66 -13.27
N MET A 362 -11.05 -3.63 -12.37
CA MET A 362 -11.87 -2.43 -12.18
C MET A 362 -11.02 -1.30 -11.59
N CYS A 363 -11.33 -0.07 -11.99
CA CYS A 363 -10.61 1.15 -11.61
C CYS A 363 -11.60 2.26 -11.24
N SER A 364 -12.82 1.89 -10.84
CA SER A 364 -13.96 2.79 -10.73
C SER A 364 -14.38 3.07 -9.29
N ASP A 365 -14.14 2.12 -8.38
CA ASP A 365 -14.51 2.20 -6.96
C ASP A 365 -13.35 2.72 -6.10
N ASN A 366 -13.09 4.02 -6.24
CA ASN A 366 -12.05 4.77 -5.54
C ASN A 366 -12.55 6.18 -5.21
N GLY A 367 -11.94 6.80 -4.21
CA GLY A 367 -12.31 8.15 -3.78
C GLY A 367 -11.94 8.43 -2.33
N LEU A 368 -12.71 9.32 -1.74
CA LEU A 368 -12.64 9.73 -0.35
C LEU A 368 -13.93 9.32 0.35
N TRP A 369 -13.81 8.65 1.48
CA TRP A 369 -14.89 8.50 2.43
C TRP A 369 -14.71 9.46 3.61
N SER A 370 -15.78 10.14 4.00
CA SER A 370 -15.83 11.02 5.18
C SER A 370 -17.13 10.78 5.94
N GLU A 371 -17.05 10.71 7.27
CA GLU A 371 -18.23 10.51 8.14
C GLU A 371 -19.19 11.71 8.05
N TRP A 372 -18.64 12.91 7.90
CA TRP A 372 -19.38 14.17 7.87
C TRP A 372 -19.49 14.71 6.44
N GLY A 373 -20.70 15.12 6.02
CA GLY A 373 -20.94 15.75 4.71
C GLY A 373 -22.05 15.07 3.92
N GLY A 374 -22.17 15.41 2.62
CA GLY A 374 -23.15 14.86 1.67
C GLY A 374 -22.99 13.34 1.45
N PRO A 375 -22.92 12.81 0.21
CA PRO A 375 -22.68 11.38 0.05
C PRO A 375 -21.38 10.99 0.78
N LYS A 376 -21.46 10.03 1.73
CA LYS A 376 -20.32 9.59 2.56
C LYS A 376 -19.09 9.24 1.73
N VAL A 377 -19.30 8.72 0.51
CA VAL A 377 -18.24 8.46 -0.47
C VAL A 377 -18.31 9.52 -1.57
N ARG A 378 -17.21 10.26 -1.73
CA ARG A 378 -17.00 11.28 -2.77
C ARG A 378 -15.96 10.78 -3.76
N ARG A 379 -16.23 10.99 -5.05
CA ARG A 379 -15.26 10.72 -6.11
C ARG A 379 -14.21 11.84 -6.11
N CYS A 380 -12.95 11.47 -6.00
CA CYS A 380 -11.79 12.39 -6.00
C CYS A 380 -10.83 12.13 -7.17
N PHE A 381 -11.13 11.18 -8.06
CA PHE A 381 -10.23 10.79 -9.13
C PHE A 381 -11.00 10.64 -10.46
N PRO A 382 -10.30 10.79 -11.60
CA PRO A 382 -10.92 10.65 -12.91
C PRO A 382 -11.60 9.30 -13.09
N VAL A 383 -12.71 9.29 -13.80
CA VAL A 383 -13.34 8.03 -14.23
C VAL A 383 -12.39 7.33 -15.20
N GLN A 384 -12.09 6.07 -14.89
CA GLN A 384 -11.22 5.22 -15.67
C GLN A 384 -11.94 3.89 -15.94
N GLY A 385 -11.97 3.48 -17.22
CA GLY A 385 -12.45 2.15 -17.58
C GLY A 385 -11.51 1.05 -17.07
N PRO A 386 -11.93 -0.22 -17.13
CA PRO A 386 -11.13 -1.32 -16.62
C PRO A 386 -9.78 -1.45 -17.34
N SER A 387 -8.78 -1.89 -16.59
CA SER A 387 -7.44 -2.16 -17.07
C SER A 387 -7.23 -3.66 -17.30
N LYS A 388 -6.40 -4.01 -18.28
CA LYS A 388 -6.01 -5.41 -18.56
C LYS A 388 -4.82 -5.88 -17.71
N ASN A 389 -4.04 -4.93 -17.21
CA ASN A 389 -2.71 -5.20 -16.65
C ASN A 389 -2.71 -5.19 -15.12
N SER A 390 -3.42 -4.23 -14.52
CA SER A 390 -3.38 -3.95 -13.08
C SER A 390 -4.58 -3.13 -12.63
N GLY A 391 -5.01 -3.34 -11.39
CA GLY A 391 -5.85 -2.38 -10.67
C GLY A 391 -5.05 -1.17 -10.18
N PRO A 392 -5.74 -0.14 -9.66
CA PRO A 392 -5.10 1.05 -9.10
C PRO A 392 -4.29 0.74 -7.84
N VAL A 393 -3.18 1.46 -7.66
CA VAL A 393 -2.25 1.29 -6.54
C VAL A 393 -1.77 2.65 -6.06
N TRP A 394 -1.62 2.82 -4.74
CA TRP A 394 -0.99 4.00 -4.17
C TRP A 394 0.51 3.99 -4.42
N LEU A 395 1.06 5.09 -4.92
CA LEU A 395 2.48 5.37 -4.97
C LEU A 395 2.86 6.17 -3.73
N LEU A 396 3.64 5.56 -2.85
CA LEU A 396 4.17 6.24 -1.68
C LEU A 396 5.38 7.12 -2.05
N PRO A 397 5.48 8.34 -1.49
CA PRO A 397 6.54 9.26 -1.81
C PRO A 397 7.87 8.88 -1.20
#